data_AF-A0A1C2EAX7-F1
#
_entry.id   AF-A0A1C2EAX7-F1
#
_cell.length_a   1.000
_cell.length_b   1.000
_cell.length_c   1.000
_cell.angle_alpha   90.00
_cell.angle_beta   90.00
_cell.angle_gamma   90.00
#
_symmetry.space_group_name_H-M   'P 1'
#
loop_
_entity.id
_entity.type
_entity.pdbx_description
1 polymer ?
#
loop_
_entity_poly.entity_id
_entity_poly.type
_entity_poly.pdbx_seq_one_letter_code
_entity_poly.pdbx_strand_id
1 'polypeptide(L)'
;MRRHIRSFTARHEPSGQVLSHAKSGLGAVVGIGAVGGLAALTNMPLLLAPLGASAVLIFGQPASPLAQPANVFGGYLLATIVGVAAALTFPGMWQVAALAVGLAIALMLMFRVTHPPAGAVPLVALAAPLQSGSLFFTILIGSISLVGLGVVHHRLPPRFHYPRRLD
;
A
#
# COMPACT_ATOMS: atom_id res chain seq x y z
N MET A 1 -26.94 -9.26 22.51
CA MET A 1 -26.31 -7.91 22.41
C MET A 1 -24.91 -7.80 23.02
N ARG A 2 -24.68 -8.14 24.31
CA ARG A 2 -23.34 -7.99 24.96
C ARG A 2 -22.18 -8.75 24.27
N ARG A 3 -22.43 -9.94 23.69
CA ARG A 3 -21.40 -10.69 22.94
C ARG A 3 -21.01 -10.01 21.61
N HIS A 4 -21.95 -9.34 20.93
CA HIS A 4 -21.67 -8.61 19.69
C HIS A 4 -20.83 -7.35 19.96
N ILE A 5 -21.07 -6.64 21.06
CA ILE A 5 -20.27 -5.47 21.43
C ILE A 5 -18.81 -5.87 21.71
N ARG A 6 -18.59 -7.04 22.34
CA ARG A 6 -17.24 -7.55 22.60
C ARG A 6 -16.47 -7.88 21.31
N SER A 7 -17.12 -8.34 20.24
CA SER A 7 -16.43 -8.59 18.97
C SER A 7 -16.02 -7.31 18.25
N PHE A 8 -16.76 -6.20 18.43
CA PHE A 8 -16.37 -4.90 17.84
C PHE A 8 -15.13 -4.28 18.49
N THR A 9 -14.95 -4.49 19.79
CA THR A 9 -13.83 -3.89 20.55
C THR A 9 -12.68 -4.86 20.80
N ALA A 10 -12.82 -6.12 20.38
CA ALA A 10 -11.77 -7.11 20.46
C ALA A 10 -10.56 -6.73 19.58
N ARG A 11 -9.38 -6.72 20.19
CA ARG A 11 -8.11 -6.52 19.48
C ARG A 11 -7.60 -7.88 19.02
N HIS A 12 -7.34 -8.02 17.74
CA HIS A 12 -6.90 -9.28 17.13
C HIS A 12 -5.38 -9.35 16.89
N GLU A 13 -4.67 -8.22 17.08
CA GLU A 13 -3.21 -8.20 17.06
C GLU A 13 -2.63 -8.98 18.26
N PRO A 14 -1.58 -9.80 18.07
CA PRO A 14 -0.96 -10.55 19.16
C PRO A 14 -0.40 -9.63 20.25
N SER A 15 -0.64 -9.97 21.51
CA SER A 15 -0.03 -9.27 22.65
C SER A 15 1.42 -9.73 22.89
N GLY A 16 2.23 -8.87 23.51
CA GLY A 16 3.57 -9.25 24.01
C GLY A 16 4.74 -9.17 23.01
N GLN A 17 4.53 -8.69 21.78
CA GLN A 17 5.59 -8.60 20.75
C GLN A 17 6.22 -7.21 20.61
N VAL A 18 6.51 -6.51 21.71
CA VAL A 18 6.98 -5.11 21.71
C VAL A 18 8.19 -4.91 20.81
N LEU A 19 9.18 -5.80 20.85
CA LEU A 19 10.38 -5.71 20.01
C LEU A 19 10.05 -5.84 18.51
N SER A 20 9.14 -6.75 18.15
CA SER A 20 8.70 -6.93 16.76
C SER A 20 7.98 -5.67 16.27
N HIS A 21 7.06 -5.12 17.07
CA HIS A 21 6.34 -3.89 16.72
C HIS A 21 7.27 -2.68 16.58
N ALA A 22 8.23 -2.52 17.50
CA ALA A 22 9.24 -1.46 17.42
C ALA A 22 10.09 -1.61 16.15
N LYS A 23 10.52 -2.84 15.83
CA LYS A 23 11.24 -3.14 14.59
C LYS A 23 10.41 -2.77 13.35
N SER A 24 9.12 -3.12 13.31
CA SER A 24 8.21 -2.75 12.22
C SER A 24 8.08 -1.24 12.06
N GLY A 25 7.93 -0.51 13.16
CA GLY A 25 7.89 0.96 13.15
C GLY A 25 9.18 1.57 12.60
N LEU A 26 10.35 1.09 13.05
CA LEU A 26 11.64 1.51 12.49
C LEU A 26 11.78 1.18 11.00
N GLY A 27 11.28 0.02 10.58
CA GLY A 27 11.22 -0.36 9.16
C GLY A 27 10.40 0.62 8.34
N ALA A 28 9.24 1.04 8.84
CA ALA A 28 8.41 2.05 8.19
C ALA A 28 9.08 3.43 8.17
N VAL A 29 9.77 3.85 9.23
CA VAL A 29 10.54 5.11 9.26
C VAL A 29 11.63 5.09 8.19
N VAL A 30 12.42 4.01 8.10
CA VAL A 30 13.47 3.87 7.09
C VAL A 30 12.87 3.79 5.68
N GLY A 31 11.81 3.01 5.50
CA GLY A 31 11.11 2.82 4.22
C GLY A 31 10.53 4.12 3.68
N ILE A 32 9.69 4.80 4.48
CA ILE A 32 9.07 6.07 4.09
C ILE A 32 10.11 7.19 4.04
N GLY A 33 11.12 7.19 4.92
CA GLY A 33 12.24 8.12 4.88
C GLY A 33 13.02 8.02 3.56
N ALA A 34 13.30 6.81 3.08
CA ALA A 34 13.95 6.60 1.77
C ALA A 34 13.07 7.10 0.61
N VAL A 35 11.77 6.80 0.63
CA VAL A 35 10.82 7.32 -0.38
C VAL A 35 10.75 8.85 -0.35
N GLY A 36 10.74 9.46 0.84
CA GLY A 36 10.75 10.91 1.02
C GLY A 36 12.07 11.56 0.58
N GLY A 37 13.20 10.93 0.85
CA GLY A 37 14.51 11.37 0.36
C GLY A 37 14.57 11.34 -1.18
N LEU A 38 14.07 10.28 -1.81
CA LEU A 38 13.94 10.22 -3.28
C LEU A 38 13.00 11.31 -3.79
N ALA A 39 11.90 11.60 -3.09
CA ALA A 39 10.98 12.68 -3.46
C ALA A 39 11.70 14.03 -3.49
N ALA A 40 12.50 14.32 -2.45
CA ALA A 40 13.28 15.56 -2.35
C ALA A 40 14.37 15.66 -3.44
N LEU A 41 15.02 14.56 -3.79
CA LEU A 41 16.08 14.55 -4.80
C LEU A 41 15.56 14.65 -6.24
N THR A 42 14.38 14.10 -6.51
CA THR A 42 13.81 14.01 -7.87
C THR A 42 12.72 15.04 -8.15
N ASN A 43 12.24 15.76 -7.12
CA ASN A 43 11.02 16.58 -7.15
C ASN A 43 9.75 15.82 -7.58
N MET A 44 9.77 14.48 -7.51
CA MET A 44 8.59 13.66 -7.76
C MET A 44 7.72 13.56 -6.51
N PRO A 45 6.38 13.52 -6.63
CA PRO A 45 5.47 13.47 -5.48
C PRO A 45 5.37 12.07 -4.85
N LEU A 46 6.51 11.46 -4.48
CA LEU A 46 6.58 10.05 -4.03
C LEU A 46 5.94 9.79 -2.67
N LEU A 47 5.67 10.81 -1.83
CA LEU A 47 5.03 10.65 -0.53
C LEU A 47 3.50 10.62 -0.62
N LEU A 48 2.98 9.59 -1.30
CA LEU A 48 1.53 9.37 -1.38
C LEU A 48 1.03 8.56 -0.18
N ALA A 49 -0.14 8.94 0.37
CA ALA A 49 -0.76 8.24 1.50
C ALA A 49 -0.90 6.70 1.31
N PRO A 50 -1.24 6.18 0.11
CA PRO A 50 -1.21 4.74 -0.16
C PRO A 50 0.12 4.06 0.19
N LEU A 51 1.27 4.71 -0.05
CA LEU A 51 2.58 4.11 0.23
C LEU A 51 2.83 4.00 1.74
N GLY A 52 2.31 4.94 2.54
CA GLY A 52 2.29 4.84 4.00
C GLY A 52 1.51 3.62 4.49
N ALA A 53 0.30 3.39 3.95
CA ALA A 53 -0.49 2.20 4.27
C ALA A 53 0.19 0.89 3.80
N SER A 54 0.92 0.92 2.68
CA SER A 54 1.75 -0.20 2.24
C SER A 54 2.90 -0.50 3.20
N ALA A 55 3.53 0.52 3.77
CA ALA A 55 4.56 0.33 4.79
C ALA A 55 4.00 -0.40 6.03
N VAL A 56 2.77 -0.10 6.44
CA VAL A 56 2.08 -0.84 7.53
C VAL A 56 1.99 -2.32 7.21
N LEU A 57 1.57 -2.69 6.00
CA LEU A 57 1.47 -4.09 5.60
C LEU A 57 2.85 -4.75 5.44
N ILE A 58 3.77 -4.11 4.72
CA ILE A 58 5.08 -4.68 4.39
C ILE A 58 5.90 -4.91 5.66
N PHE A 59 5.98 -3.93 6.57
CA PHE A 59 6.81 -4.03 7.77
C PHE A 59 6.07 -4.54 9.00
N GLY A 60 4.77 -4.25 9.12
CA GLY A 60 3.96 -4.66 10.27
C GLY A 60 3.31 -6.02 10.11
N GLN A 61 2.92 -6.39 8.89
CA GLN A 61 2.22 -7.65 8.59
C GLN A 61 2.88 -8.40 7.40
N PRO A 62 4.20 -8.72 7.46
CA PRO A 62 4.92 -9.35 6.35
C PRO A 62 4.42 -10.76 6.01
N ALA A 63 3.70 -11.38 6.96
CA ALA A 63 2.99 -12.63 6.80
C ALA A 63 1.74 -12.51 5.91
N SER A 64 1.16 -11.33 5.78
CA SER A 64 -0.08 -11.17 5.03
C SER A 64 0.13 -11.51 3.55
N PRO A 65 -0.76 -12.29 2.92
CA PRO A 65 -0.81 -12.42 1.46
C PRO A 65 -0.92 -11.04 0.77
N LEU A 66 -1.60 -10.09 1.42
CA LEU A 66 -1.84 -8.73 0.92
C LEU A 66 -0.56 -7.87 0.91
N ALA A 67 0.47 -8.28 1.66
CA ALA A 67 1.77 -7.61 1.70
C ALA A 67 2.78 -8.20 0.71
N GLN A 68 2.45 -9.31 0.03
CA GLN A 68 3.40 -9.97 -0.87
C GLN A 68 3.64 -9.14 -2.13
N PRO A 69 4.87 -9.17 -2.70
CA PRO A 69 5.24 -8.28 -3.80
C PRO A 69 4.30 -8.32 -5.01
N ALA A 70 3.81 -9.51 -5.40
CA ALA A 70 2.89 -9.65 -6.52
C ALA A 70 1.58 -8.87 -6.28
N ASN A 71 1.05 -8.91 -5.05
CA ASN A 71 -0.14 -8.15 -4.67
C ASN A 71 0.16 -6.65 -4.63
N VAL A 72 1.28 -6.24 -4.05
CA VAL A 72 1.69 -4.82 -4.01
C VAL A 72 1.75 -4.25 -5.42
N PHE A 73 2.53 -4.86 -6.31
CA PHE A 73 2.72 -4.36 -7.66
C PHE A 73 1.46 -4.50 -8.52
N GLY A 74 0.80 -5.67 -8.48
CA GLY A 74 -0.41 -5.92 -9.27
C GLY A 74 -1.59 -5.05 -8.84
N GLY A 75 -1.79 -4.88 -7.53
CA GLY A 75 -2.82 -4.01 -6.98
C GLY A 75 -2.60 -2.55 -7.36
N TYR A 76 -1.36 -2.06 -7.21
CA TYR A 76 -1.02 -0.70 -7.63
C TYR A 76 -1.17 -0.48 -9.13
N LEU A 77 -0.76 -1.45 -9.96
CA LEU A 77 -0.91 -1.39 -11.41
C LEU A 77 -2.38 -1.22 -11.80
N LEU A 78 -3.26 -2.12 -11.34
CA LEU A 78 -4.68 -2.08 -11.67
C LEU A 78 -5.35 -0.81 -11.17
N ALA A 79 -5.08 -0.40 -9.93
CA ALA A 79 -5.69 0.79 -9.34
C ALA A 79 -5.21 2.08 -10.02
N THR A 80 -3.95 2.13 -10.46
CA THR A 80 -3.42 3.29 -11.20
C THR A 80 -4.04 3.37 -12.59
N ILE A 81 -4.15 2.25 -13.32
CA ILE A 81 -4.80 2.23 -14.64
C ILE A 81 -6.23 2.76 -14.54
N VAL A 82 -7.01 2.24 -13.60
CA VAL A 82 -8.39 2.66 -13.39
C VAL A 82 -8.47 4.12 -12.95
N GLY A 83 -7.64 4.54 -12.00
CA GLY A 83 -7.63 5.90 -11.47
C GLY A 83 -7.24 6.95 -12.52
N VAL A 84 -6.18 6.69 -13.29
CA VAL A 84 -5.72 7.60 -14.35
C VAL A 84 -6.74 7.65 -15.49
N ALA A 85 -7.28 6.52 -15.93
CA ALA A 85 -8.33 6.51 -16.95
C ALA A 85 -9.53 7.35 -16.53
N ALA A 86 -10.01 7.15 -15.30
CA ALA A 86 -11.12 7.91 -14.74
C ALA A 86 -10.84 9.41 -14.64
N ALA A 87 -9.65 9.80 -14.16
CA ALA A 87 -9.25 11.20 -14.02
C ALA A 87 -9.11 11.91 -15.37
N LEU A 88 -8.67 11.22 -16.42
CA LEU A 88 -8.57 11.76 -17.77
C LEU A 88 -9.94 11.93 -18.43
N THR A 89 -10.90 11.04 -18.15
CA THR A 89 -12.25 11.10 -18.74
C THR A 89 -13.21 12.03 -18.00
N PHE A 90 -13.13 12.09 -16.67
CA PHE A 90 -14.10 12.80 -15.81
C PHE A 90 -13.39 13.47 -14.62
N PRO A 91 -12.60 14.53 -14.85
CA PRO A 91 -11.83 15.17 -13.79
C PRO A 91 -12.72 15.80 -12.71
N GLY A 92 -12.31 15.69 -11.44
CA GLY A 92 -12.95 16.39 -10.31
C GLY A 92 -14.30 15.84 -9.83
N MET A 93 -14.81 14.75 -10.41
CA MET A 93 -16.11 14.17 -10.03
C MET A 93 -15.96 13.10 -8.94
N TRP A 94 -16.44 13.37 -7.73
CA TRP A 94 -16.36 12.42 -6.60
C TRP A 94 -17.14 11.11 -6.86
N GLN A 95 -18.22 11.16 -7.64
CA GLN A 95 -19.00 9.99 -8.06
C GLN A 95 -18.15 9.04 -8.89
N VAL A 96 -17.33 9.59 -9.80
CA VAL A 96 -16.41 8.81 -10.62
C VAL A 96 -15.31 8.23 -9.76
N ALA A 97 -14.82 8.96 -8.76
CA ALA A 97 -13.85 8.43 -7.81
C ALA A 97 -14.42 7.22 -7.04
N ALA A 98 -15.68 7.27 -6.59
CA ALA A 98 -16.35 6.15 -5.94
C ALA A 98 -16.47 4.92 -6.86
N LEU A 99 -16.87 5.12 -8.11
CA LEU A 99 -16.95 4.05 -9.11
C LEU A 99 -15.57 3.46 -9.42
N ALA A 100 -14.55 4.31 -9.56
CA ALA A 100 -13.18 3.91 -9.86
C ALA A 100 -12.56 3.09 -8.72
N VAL A 101 -12.80 3.46 -7.46
CA VAL A 101 -12.40 2.66 -6.29
C VAL A 101 -13.08 1.28 -6.32
N GLY A 102 -14.40 1.23 -6.54
CA GLY A 102 -15.14 -0.02 -6.61
C GLY A 102 -14.63 -0.94 -7.73
N LEU A 103 -14.38 -0.38 -8.92
CA LEU A 103 -13.82 -1.11 -10.05
C LEU A 103 -12.40 -1.62 -9.78
N ALA A 104 -11.52 -0.79 -9.20
CA ALA A 104 -10.17 -1.19 -8.85
C ALA A 104 -10.17 -2.36 -7.85
N ILE A 105 -11.05 -2.33 -6.85
CA ILE A 105 -11.24 -3.43 -5.89
C ILE A 105 -11.71 -4.70 -6.60
N ALA A 106 -12.72 -4.60 -7.46
CA ALA A 106 -13.25 -5.75 -8.20
C ALA A 106 -12.16 -6.39 -9.08
N LEU A 107 -11.37 -5.59 -9.79
CA LEU A 107 -10.25 -6.08 -10.61
C LEU A 107 -9.17 -6.75 -9.75
N MET A 108 -8.75 -6.13 -8.65
CA MET A 108 -7.79 -6.74 -7.74
C MET A 108 -8.24 -8.11 -7.24
N LEU A 109 -9.53 -8.26 -6.92
CA LEU A 109 -10.11 -9.54 -6.50
C LEU A 109 -10.13 -10.56 -7.65
N MET A 110 -10.55 -10.16 -8.85
CA MET A 110 -10.59 -11.03 -10.04
C MET A 110 -9.19 -11.54 -10.41
N PHE A 111 -8.17 -10.68 -10.35
CA PHE A 111 -6.78 -11.02 -10.64
C PHE A 111 -6.02 -11.60 -9.44
N ARG A 112 -6.66 -11.73 -8.27
CA ARG A 112 -6.07 -12.27 -7.02
C ARG A 112 -4.82 -11.52 -6.54
N VAL A 113 -4.75 -10.21 -6.81
CA VAL A 113 -3.63 -9.33 -6.44
C VAL A 113 -4.07 -8.24 -5.46
N THR A 114 -5.00 -8.57 -4.56
CA THR A 114 -5.55 -7.62 -3.60
C THR A 114 -4.45 -7.02 -2.73
N HIS A 115 -4.33 -5.69 -2.83
CA HIS A 115 -3.48 -4.87 -2.00
C HIS A 115 -4.30 -3.65 -1.54
N PRO A 116 -4.88 -3.70 -0.32
CA PRO A 116 -5.82 -2.67 0.15
C PRO A 116 -5.32 -1.22 0.03
N PRO A 117 -4.02 -0.91 0.26
CA PRO A 117 -3.49 0.44 0.05
C PRO A 117 -3.71 0.99 -1.37
N ALA A 118 -3.66 0.13 -2.38
CA ALA A 118 -3.90 0.52 -3.77
C ALA A 118 -5.35 1.00 -4.01
N GLY A 119 -6.31 0.58 -3.18
CA GLY A 119 -7.70 1.04 -3.28
C GLY A 119 -7.89 2.55 -3.13
N ALA A 120 -6.93 3.26 -2.52
CA ALA A 120 -6.94 4.71 -2.40
C ALA A 120 -6.38 5.44 -3.64
N VAL A 121 -5.72 4.74 -4.57
CA VAL A 121 -5.08 5.36 -5.75
C VAL A 121 -6.07 6.08 -6.68
N PRO A 122 -7.27 5.54 -6.98
CA PRO A 122 -8.24 6.28 -7.78
C PRO A 122 -8.67 7.60 -7.12
N LEU A 123 -8.76 7.65 -5.79
CA LEU A 123 -9.07 8.90 -5.09
C LEU A 123 -7.95 9.94 -5.28
N VAL A 124 -6.70 9.51 -5.19
CA VAL A 124 -5.53 10.39 -5.43
C VAL A 124 -5.53 10.90 -6.87
N ALA A 125 -5.78 10.02 -7.84
CA ALA A 125 -5.78 10.37 -9.26
C ALA A 125 -6.83 11.44 -9.60
N LEU A 126 -8.05 11.33 -9.06
CA LEU A 126 -9.11 12.31 -9.31
C LEU A 126 -8.97 13.59 -8.47
N ALA A 127 -8.34 13.54 -7.30
CA ALA A 127 -8.12 14.72 -6.46
C ALA A 127 -7.05 15.67 -7.05
N ALA A 128 -6.08 15.13 -7.81
CA ALA A 128 -5.04 15.92 -8.47
C ALA A 128 -4.83 15.47 -9.93
N PRO A 129 -5.77 15.78 -10.85
CA PRO A 129 -5.74 15.27 -12.22
C PRO A 129 -4.48 15.63 -13.00
N LEU A 130 -3.89 16.81 -12.76
CA LEU A 130 -2.65 17.26 -13.39
C LEU A 130 -1.42 16.43 -12.99
N GLN A 131 -1.49 15.66 -11.90
CA GLN A 131 -0.43 14.76 -11.43
C GLN A 131 -0.65 13.30 -11.87
N SER A 132 -1.77 12.99 -12.53
CA SER A 132 -2.12 11.63 -12.97
C SER A 132 -1.09 11.04 -13.96
N GLY A 133 -0.49 11.85 -14.82
CA GLY A 133 0.51 11.41 -15.80
C GLY A 133 1.81 10.87 -15.17
N SER A 134 2.19 11.37 -13.98
CA SER A 134 3.37 10.89 -13.25
C SER A 134 3.02 9.88 -12.15
N LEU A 135 1.72 9.65 -11.88
CA LEU A 135 1.23 8.80 -10.80
C LEU A 135 1.73 7.36 -10.92
N PHE A 136 1.77 6.83 -12.15
CA PHE A 136 2.31 5.50 -12.43
C PHE A 136 3.76 5.35 -11.97
N PHE A 137 4.64 6.26 -12.39
CA PHE A 137 6.05 6.23 -11.99
C PHE A 137 6.22 6.49 -10.50
N THR A 138 5.41 7.38 -9.93
CA THR A 138 5.42 7.72 -8.51
C THR A 138 5.14 6.50 -7.64
N ILE A 139 4.08 5.76 -7.97
CA ILE A 139 3.68 4.54 -7.28
C ILE A 139 4.68 3.41 -7.53
N LEU A 140 5.17 3.26 -8.77
CA LEU A 140 6.13 2.21 -9.11
C LEU A 140 7.45 2.39 -8.33
N ILE A 141 8.02 3.59 -8.34
CA ILE A 141 9.27 3.89 -7.61
C ILE A 141 9.06 3.71 -6.10
N GLY A 142 7.96 4.25 -5.57
CA GLY A 142 7.64 4.11 -4.15
C GLY A 142 7.46 2.64 -3.72
N SER A 143 6.70 1.86 -4.48
CA SER A 143 6.45 0.45 -4.17
C SER A 143 7.70 -0.43 -4.31
N ILE A 144 8.52 -0.22 -5.34
CA ILE A 144 9.82 -0.91 -5.49
C ILE A 144 10.72 -0.61 -4.29
N SER A 145 10.80 0.67 -3.89
CA SER A 145 11.60 1.09 -2.74
C SER A 145 11.15 0.40 -1.45
N LEU A 146 9.85 0.40 -1.17
CA LEU A 146 9.29 -0.22 0.03
C LEU A 146 9.46 -1.75 0.03
N VAL A 147 9.18 -2.42 -1.09
CA VAL A 147 9.34 -3.88 -1.20
C VAL A 147 10.81 -4.26 -1.05
N GLY A 148 11.72 -3.57 -1.75
CA GLY A 148 13.16 -3.81 -1.67
C GLY A 148 13.68 -3.65 -0.24
N LEU A 149 13.32 -2.56 0.44
CA LEU A 149 13.68 -2.34 1.85
C LEU A 149 13.01 -3.36 2.76
N GLY A 150 11.78 -3.77 2.48
CA GLY A 150 11.07 -4.85 3.18
C GLY A 150 11.85 -6.17 3.12
N VAL A 151 12.37 -6.55 1.95
CA VAL A 151 13.19 -7.77 1.80
C VAL A 151 14.44 -7.72 2.66
N VAL A 152 15.10 -6.57 2.77
CA VAL A 152 16.31 -6.41 3.60
C VAL A 152 15.95 -6.38 5.09
N HIS A 153 14.94 -5.61 5.47
CA HIS A 153 14.51 -5.40 6.86
C HIS A 153 14.08 -6.71 7.55
N HIS A 154 13.39 -7.60 6.84
CA HIS A 154 12.95 -8.86 7.42
C HIS A 154 14.07 -9.90 7.61
N ARG A 155 15.26 -9.68 7.03
CA ARG A 155 16.47 -10.48 7.32
C ARG A 155 17.12 -10.14 8.66
N LEU A 156 16.79 -8.98 9.25
CA LEU A 156 17.28 -8.57 10.57
C LEU A 156 16.50 -9.31 11.68
N PRO A 157 17.11 -9.64 12.83
CA PRO A 157 16.39 -10.22 13.98
C PRO A 157 15.32 -9.26 14.56
N PRO A 158 14.16 -9.76 15.03
CA PRO A 158 13.62 -11.10 14.83
C PRO A 158 13.32 -11.35 13.34
N ARG A 159 13.82 -12.47 12.82
CA ARG A 159 13.81 -12.73 11.37
C ARG A 159 12.43 -13.18 10.90
N PHE A 160 12.07 -12.76 9.70
CA PHE A 160 10.89 -13.23 8.99
C PHE A 160 11.26 -13.52 7.53
N HIS A 161 10.70 -14.57 6.94
CA HIS A 161 10.91 -14.86 5.53
C HIS A 161 9.95 -14.02 4.70
N TYR A 162 10.46 -12.91 4.17
CA TYR A 162 9.76 -12.03 3.23
C TYR A 162 10.60 -11.89 1.94
N PRO A 163 10.04 -12.19 0.75
CA PRO A 163 8.67 -12.67 0.51
C PRO A 163 8.44 -14.09 1.06
N ARG A 164 7.18 -14.49 1.20
CA ARG A 164 6.83 -15.86 1.59
C ARG A 164 7.19 -16.85 0.50
N ARG A 165 7.58 -18.06 0.90
CA ARG A 165 7.80 -19.19 -0.02
C ARG A 165 6.45 -19.76 -0.46
N LEU A 166 6.40 -20.28 -1.68
CA LEU A 166 5.29 -21.10 -2.15
C LEU A 166 5.58 -22.51 -1.64
N ASP A 167 4.87 -22.89 -0.59
CA ASP A 167 4.94 -24.23 0.01
C ASP A 167 3.94 -25.16 -0.70
#